data_AF-A0A6V7LL14-F1
#
_entry.id   AF-A0A6V7LL14-F1
#
_cell.length_a   1.000
_cell.length_b   1.000
_cell.length_c   1.000
_cell.angle_alpha   90.00
_cell.angle_beta   90.00
_cell.angle_gamma   90.00
#
_symmetry.space_group_name_H-M   'P 1'
#
loop_
_entity.id
_entity.type
_entity.pdbx_description
1 polymer ?
#
loop_
_entity_poly.entity_id
_entity_poly.type
_entity_poly.pdbx_seq_one_letter_code
_entity_poly.pdbx_strand_id
1 'polypeptide(L)' 'NNVGYASTCNSVGQTAGYFLGYVLFMALESAEFCNAYLRSVPAEQGLITLP' A
#
# COMPACT_ATOMS: atom_id res chain seq x y z
N ASN A 1 -17.74 -24.74 -14.71
CA ASN A 1 -18.45 -23.48 -14.44
C ASN A 1 -18.10 -23.00 -13.03
N ASN A 2 -16.95 -22.34 -12.85
CA ASN A 2 -16.43 -21.92 -11.53
C ASN A 2 -16.55 -20.39 -11.34
N VAL A 3 -17.63 -19.82 -11.90
CA VAL A 3 -17.83 -18.37 -12.07
C VAL A 3 -18.30 -17.69 -10.78
N GLY A 4 -18.87 -18.44 -9.82
CA GLY A 4 -19.36 -17.91 -8.55
C GLY A 4 -18.27 -17.51 -7.54
N TYR A 5 -17.13 -18.21 -7.50
CA TYR A 5 -15.99 -17.83 -6.64
C TYR A 5 -15.14 -16.71 -7.26
N ALA A 6 -15.17 -16.57 -8.58
CA ALA A 6 -14.44 -15.54 -9.30
C ALA A 6 -14.95 -14.12 -8.97
N SER A 7 -16.26 -13.93 -8.76
CA SER A 7 -16.81 -12.63 -8.37
C SER A 7 -16.41 -12.26 -6.94
N THR A 8 -16.39 -13.21 -6.01
CA THR A 8 -15.92 -12.96 -4.63
C THR A 8 -14.43 -12.63 -4.61
N CYS A 9 -13.58 -13.37 -5.33
CA CYS A 9 -12.16 -13.04 -5.44
C CYS A 9 -11.93 -11.68 -6.10
N ASN A 10 -12.75 -11.29 -7.07
CA ASN A 10 -12.60 -9.99 -7.72
C ASN A 10 -12.99 -8.84 -6.77
N SER A 11 -14.10 -8.96 -6.03
CA SER A 11 -14.51 -7.96 -5.04
C SER A 11 -13.57 -7.91 -3.84
N VAL A 12 -13.15 -9.07 -3.31
CA VAL A 12 -12.18 -9.13 -2.19
C VAL A 12 -10.82 -8.63 -2.64
N GLY A 13 -10.34 -9.04 -3.82
CA GLY A 13 -9.08 -8.58 -4.39
C GLY A 13 -9.07 -7.09 -4.67
N GLN A 14 -10.19 -6.52 -5.15
CA GLN A 14 -10.34 -5.07 -5.32
C GLN A 14 -10.33 -4.33 -3.99
N THR A 15 -11.12 -4.75 -2.99
CA THR A 15 -11.16 -4.08 -1.69
C THR A 15 -9.83 -4.22 -0.95
N ALA A 16 -9.21 -5.40 -0.98
CA ALA A 16 -7.90 -5.65 -0.41
C ALA A 16 -6.83 -4.83 -1.14
N GLY A 17 -6.86 -4.78 -2.48
CA GLY A 17 -5.95 -3.97 -3.28
C GLY A 17 -6.11 -2.47 -3.03
N TYR A 18 -7.33 -1.99 -2.84
CA TYR A 18 -7.60 -0.59 -2.51
C TYR A 18 -7.09 -0.23 -1.11
N PHE A 19 -7.37 -1.08 -0.12
CA PHE A 19 -6.89 -0.90 1.25
C PHE A 19 -5.36 -0.97 1.33
N LEU A 20 -4.76 -1.99 0.72
CA LEU A 20 -3.30 -2.12 0.65
C LEU A 20 -2.67 -0.97 -0.12
N GLY A 21 -3.23 -0.57 -1.26
CA GLY A 21 -2.72 0.56 -2.04
C GLY A 21 -2.74 1.85 -1.23
N TYR A 22 -3.84 2.12 -0.53
CA TYR A 22 -3.96 3.28 0.34
C TYR A 22 -2.97 3.26 1.51
N VAL A 23 -2.90 2.14 2.25
CA VAL A 23 -1.97 1.98 3.37
C VAL A 23 -0.51 2.06 2.88
N LEU A 24 -0.19 1.47 1.73
CA LEU A 24 1.13 1.51 1.13
C LEU A 24 1.52 2.94 0.73
N PHE A 25 0.62 3.69 0.09
CA PHE A 25 0.86 5.09 -0.25
C PHE A 25 1.06 5.95 0.99
N MET A 26 0.25 5.74 2.03
CA MET A 26 0.40 6.44 3.31
C MET A 26 1.73 6.09 3.99
N ALA A 27 2.14 4.83 3.94
CA ALA A 27 3.41 4.36 4.48
C ALA A 27 4.61 4.91 3.70
N LEU A 28 4.47 5.12 2.38
CA LEU A 28 5.50 5.74 1.54
C LEU A 28 5.62 7.25 1.72
N GLU A 29 4.53 7.91 2.13
CA GLU A 29 4.53 9.32 2.55
C GLU A 29 5.12 9.47 3.97
N SER A 30 4.93 8.49 4.84
CA SER A 30 5.53 8.48 6.18
C SER A 30 7.05 8.29 6.13
N ALA A 31 7.79 9.31 6.56
CA ALA A 31 9.23 9.25 6.71
C ALA A 31 9.68 8.15 7.69
N GLU A 32 8.98 7.96 8.81
CA GLU A 32 9.30 6.93 9.80
C GLU A 32 9.21 5.52 9.24
N PHE A 33 8.15 5.21 8.48
CA PHE A 33 8.02 3.88 7.88
C PHE A 33 9.07 3.63 6.81
N CYS A 34 9.34 4.63 5.97
CA CYS A 34 10.40 4.57 4.97
C CYS A 34 11.78 4.39 5.63
N ASN A 35 12.03 5.06 6.76
CA ASN A 35 13.29 4.95 7.50
C ASN A 35 13.43 3.62 8.24
N ALA A 36 12.34 3.02 8.69
CA ALA A 36 12.35 1.76 9.42
C ALA A 36 12.48 0.52 8.50
N TYR A 37 11.89 0.56 7.30
CA TYR A 37 11.77 -0.63 6.44
C TYR A 37 12.41 -0.51 5.04
N LEU A 38 12.59 0.69 4.51
CA LEU A 38 13.00 0.89 3.11
C LEU A 38 14.37 1.58 2.96
N ARG A 39 14.80 2.41 3.91
CA ARG A 39 16.07 3.13 3.87
C ARG A 39 17.08 2.53 4.83
N SER A 40 18.35 2.57 4.40
CA SER A 40 19.49 2.23 5.26
C SER A 40 20.03 3.44 6.04
N VAL A 41 19.72 4.67 5.62
CA VAL A 41 20.08 5.93 6.29
C VAL A 41 18.79 6.75 6.49
N PRO A 42 18.44 7.16 7.72
CA PRO A 42 17.18 7.86 8.00
C PRO A 42 17.17 9.28 7.43
N ALA A 43 16.04 9.73 6.90
CA ALA A 43 15.82 11.11 6.45
C ALA A 43 14.43 11.63 6.85
N GLU A 44 14.29 12.94 7.06
CA GLU A 44 13.08 13.54 7.65
C GLU A 44 11.86 13.60 6.71
N GLN A 45 12.03 13.32 5.42
CA GLN A 45 10.95 13.31 4.44
C GLN A 45 10.61 11.91 3.94
N GLY A 46 9.33 11.64 3.70
CA GLY A 46 8.84 10.42 3.04
C GLY A 46 9.47 10.17 1.67
N LEU A 47 9.36 8.95 1.16
CA LEU A 47 9.84 8.62 -0.19
C LEU A 47 9.01 9.30 -1.28
N ILE A 48 7.74 9.56 -0.99
CA ILE A 48 6.81 10.24 -1.90
C ILE A 48 6.34 11.52 -1.21
N THR A 49 6.62 12.67 -1.82
CA THR A 49 6.03 13.95 -1.43
C THR A 49 4.87 14.25 -2.37
N LEU A 50 3.64 14.17 -1.88
CA LEU A 50 2.47 14.63 -2.62
C LEU A 50 2.42 16.18 -2.53
N PRO A 51 2.32 16.91 -3.66
CA PRO A 51 2.19 18.37 -3.66
C PRO A 51 0.84 18.86 -3.10
#